data_AF-A0A2D6YT39-F1
#
_entry.id   AF-A0A2D6YT39-F1
#
_cell.length_a   1.000
_cell.length_b   1.000
_cell.length_c   1.000
_cell.angle_alpha   90.00
_cell.angle_beta   90.00
_cell.angle_gamma   90.00
#
_symmetry.space_group_name_H-M   'P 1'
#
loop_
_entity.id
_entity.type
_entity.pdbx_description
1 polymer ?
#
loop_
_entity_poly.entity_id
_entity_poly.type
_entity_poly.pdbx_seq_one_letter_code
_entity_poly.pdbx_strand_id
1 'polypeptide(L)'
;MSTAIYKKGQGYWTRQMSTIAGGVMILLGAMWISDFFKNTDWFDLDPVYFRAASGVLWVGIFGSLLYYFIWLKPRSVDFLVATESEMKKVNWSSRREVVGSTIVVVALSAGIAGFCKVWDLVFVTFFSAIKVLDTPT
;
A
#
# COMPACT_ATOMS: atom_id res chain seq x y z
N MET A 1 -36.66 7.50 -4.04
CA MET A 1 -36.14 6.12 -3.91
C MET A 1 -35.40 6.03 -2.59
N SER A 2 -35.79 5.12 -1.69
CA SER A 2 -35.03 4.91 -0.45
C SER A 2 -33.60 4.53 -0.82
N THR A 3 -32.63 5.39 -0.55
CA THR A 3 -31.20 5.16 -0.70
C THR A 3 -30.72 4.17 0.36
N ALA A 4 -31.38 3.03 0.44
CA ALA A 4 -31.08 1.98 1.38
C ALA A 4 -29.72 1.38 1.01
N ILE A 5 -28.81 1.39 1.99
CA ILE A 5 -27.50 0.73 1.89
C ILE A 5 -27.70 -0.71 1.42
N TYR A 6 -27.02 -1.09 0.33
CA TYR A 6 -27.10 -2.44 -0.22
C TYR A 6 -26.55 -3.44 0.81
N LYS A 7 -27.33 -4.50 1.08
CA LYS A 7 -27.05 -5.56 2.08
C LYS A 7 -26.54 -5.00 3.42
N LYS A 8 -27.39 -4.18 4.06
CA LYS A 8 -27.09 -3.61 5.38
C LYS A 8 -26.80 -4.72 6.40
N GLY A 9 -25.63 -4.66 7.04
CA GLY A 9 -25.20 -5.61 8.09
C GLY A 9 -24.28 -6.74 7.63
N GLN A 10 -24.16 -7.01 6.32
CA GLN A 10 -23.19 -7.99 5.79
C GLN A 10 -21.88 -7.32 5.39
N GLY A 11 -20.76 -8.02 5.60
CA GLY A 11 -19.44 -7.52 5.24
C GLY A 11 -18.94 -6.37 6.13
N TYR A 12 -19.48 -6.24 7.35
CA TYR A 12 -19.33 -5.04 8.18
C TYR A 12 -17.87 -4.68 8.42
N TRP A 13 -17.05 -5.63 8.89
CA TRP A 13 -15.65 -5.39 9.20
C TRP A 13 -14.83 -5.08 7.95
N THR A 14 -15.04 -5.83 6.88
CA THR A 14 -14.29 -5.65 5.62
C THR A 14 -14.59 -4.29 4.99
N ARG A 15 -15.87 -3.86 5.00
CA ARG A 15 -16.30 -2.56 4.48
C ARG A 15 -15.78 -1.42 5.34
N GLN A 16 -15.85 -1.54 6.66
CA GLN A 16 -15.38 -0.51 7.58
C GLN A 16 -13.86 -0.33 7.50
N MET A 17 -13.09 -1.43 7.49
CA MET A 17 -11.63 -1.38 7.37
C MET A 17 -11.20 -0.81 6.01
N SER A 18 -11.88 -1.19 4.92
CA SER A 18 -11.62 -0.61 3.59
C SER A 18 -11.95 0.89 3.54
N THR A 19 -13.02 1.31 4.23
CA THR A 19 -13.40 2.73 4.33
C THR A 19 -12.36 3.52 5.11
N ILE A 20 -11.87 2.98 6.23
CA ILE A 20 -10.83 3.62 7.04
C ILE A 20 -9.52 3.71 6.24
N ALA A 21 -9.07 2.60 5.65
CA ALA A 21 -7.83 2.57 4.87
C ALA A 21 -7.88 3.55 3.69
N GLY A 22 -8.96 3.52 2.90
CA GLY A 22 -9.13 4.46 1.80
C GLY A 22 -9.33 5.90 2.27
N GLY A 23 -10.01 6.13 3.39
CA GLY A 23 -10.15 7.45 4.01
C GLY A 23 -8.80 8.05 4.41
N VAL A 24 -7.94 7.27 5.06
CA VAL A 24 -6.56 7.69 5.39
C VAL A 24 -5.79 8.03 4.13
N MET A 25 -5.84 7.18 3.09
CA MET A 25 -5.16 7.45 1.82
C MET A 25 -5.65 8.74 1.14
N ILE A 26 -6.96 9.01 1.18
CA ILE A 26 -7.53 10.24 0.63
C ILE A 26 -7.06 11.47 1.40
N LEU A 27 -7.00 11.40 2.74
CA LEU A 27 -6.50 12.50 3.57
C LEU A 27 -5.01 12.76 3.34
N LEU A 28 -4.19 11.72 3.25
CA LEU A 28 -2.77 11.83 2.90
C LEU A 28 -2.60 12.45 1.50
N GLY A 29 -3.39 12.00 0.53
CA GLY A 29 -3.41 12.58 -0.82
C GLY A 29 -3.87 14.04 -0.84
N ALA A 30 -4.84 14.42 0.01
CA ALA A 30 -5.30 15.78 0.14
C ALA A 30 -4.21 16.71 0.71
N MET A 31 -3.41 16.24 1.68
CA MET A 31 -2.26 16.98 2.17
C MET A 31 -1.22 17.16 1.06
N TRP A 32 -0.91 16.09 0.34
CA TRP A 32 0.05 16.11 -0.76
C TRP A 32 -0.35 17.06 -1.89
N ILE A 33 -1.61 17.03 -2.35
CA ILE A 33 -2.06 17.93 -3.42
C ILE A 33 -2.10 19.38 -2.94
N SER A 34 -2.48 19.63 -1.68
CA SER A 34 -2.47 20.98 -1.11
C SER A 34 -1.05 21.55 -1.03
N ASP A 35 -0.05 20.69 -0.83
CA ASP A 35 1.36 21.06 -0.77
C ASP A 35 1.94 21.36 -2.16
N PHE A 36 1.43 20.69 -3.18
CA PHE A 36 1.82 20.93 -4.59
C PHE A 36 1.46 22.35 -5.05
N PHE A 37 0.34 22.91 -4.59
CA PHE A 37 -0.14 24.24 -4.98
C PHE A 37 0.37 25.39 -4.09
N LYS A 38 1.35 25.14 -3.20
CA LYS A 38 1.85 26.17 -2.25
C LYS A 38 2.49 27.40 -2.91
N ASN A 39 3.12 27.23 -4.07
CA ASN A 39 3.92 28.28 -4.73
C ASN A 39 3.28 28.76 -6.04
N THR A 40 1.95 28.61 -6.16
CA THR A 40 1.24 28.81 -7.42
C THR A 40 0.40 30.08 -7.36
N ASP A 41 0.89 31.15 -7.96
CA ASP A 41 0.18 32.42 -8.11
C ASP A 41 -0.58 32.40 -9.45
N TRP A 42 -1.64 31.59 -9.53
CA TRP A 42 -2.49 31.56 -10.71
C TRP A 42 -3.65 32.55 -10.53
N PHE A 43 -3.96 33.35 -11.56
CA PHE A 43 -5.11 34.26 -11.58
C PHE A 43 -5.15 35.36 -10.48
N ASP A 44 -4.00 35.79 -9.94
CA ASP A 44 -3.90 36.83 -8.89
C ASP A 44 -4.73 36.55 -7.62
N LEU A 45 -5.09 35.29 -7.37
CA LEU A 45 -5.75 34.87 -6.13
C LEU A 45 -4.70 34.44 -5.12
N ASP A 46 -4.93 34.74 -3.83
CA ASP A 46 -4.02 34.30 -2.77
C ASP A 46 -3.83 32.77 -2.81
N PRO A 47 -2.59 32.26 -2.69
CA PRO A 47 -2.28 30.82 -2.70
C PRO A 47 -3.07 29.98 -1.70
N VAL A 48 -3.59 30.61 -0.64
CA VAL A 48 -4.45 30.00 0.37
C VAL A 48 -5.73 29.42 -0.25
N TYR A 49 -6.32 30.11 -1.24
CA TYR A 49 -7.56 29.65 -1.89
C TYR A 49 -7.32 28.43 -2.77
N PHE A 50 -6.23 28.38 -3.54
CA PHE A 50 -5.88 27.20 -4.34
C PHE A 50 -5.57 25.98 -3.47
N ARG A 51 -4.87 26.20 -2.36
CA ARG A 51 -4.57 25.15 -1.39
C ARG A 51 -5.84 24.55 -0.80
N ALA A 52 -6.78 25.40 -0.37
CA ALA A 52 -8.04 24.95 0.20
C ALA A 52 -8.93 24.28 -0.86
N ALA A 53 -9.07 24.90 -2.04
CA ALA A 53 -9.92 24.39 -3.12
C ALA A 53 -9.45 23.01 -3.62
N SER A 54 -8.15 22.85 -3.86
CA SER A 54 -7.58 21.56 -4.33
C SER A 54 -7.80 20.44 -3.31
N GLY A 55 -7.58 20.70 -2.02
CA GLY A 55 -7.81 19.72 -0.96
C GLY A 55 -9.29 19.33 -0.82
N VAL A 56 -10.21 20.31 -0.84
CA VAL A 56 -11.66 20.05 -0.74
C VAL A 56 -12.16 19.27 -1.96
N LEU A 57 -11.77 19.66 -3.17
CA LEU A 57 -12.14 18.94 -4.39
C LEU A 57 -11.62 17.50 -4.37
N TRP A 58 -10.38 17.29 -3.92
CA TRP A 58 -9.79 15.96 -3.80
C TRP A 58 -10.61 15.07 -2.86
N VAL A 59 -10.89 15.55 -1.64
CA VAL A 59 -11.68 14.80 -0.66
C VAL A 59 -13.11 14.56 -1.15
N GLY A 60 -13.73 15.55 -1.79
CA GLY A 60 -15.08 15.42 -2.32
C GLY A 60 -15.20 14.36 -3.42
N ILE A 61 -14.30 14.40 -4.40
CA ILE A 61 -14.30 13.46 -5.53
C ILE A 61 -13.93 12.05 -5.05
N PHE A 62 -12.79 11.89 -4.37
CA PHE A 62 -12.35 10.55 -3.98
C PHE A 62 -13.18 9.98 -2.83
N GLY A 63 -13.68 10.81 -1.92
CA GLY A 63 -14.57 10.38 -0.84
C GLY A 63 -15.92 9.89 -1.38
N SER A 64 -16.51 10.59 -2.34
CA SER A 64 -17.75 10.14 -2.99
C SER A 64 -17.56 8.86 -3.80
N LEU A 65 -16.46 8.73 -4.54
CA LEU A 65 -16.10 7.49 -5.24
C LEU A 65 -15.94 6.32 -4.27
N LEU A 66 -15.19 6.53 -3.18
CA LEU A 66 -14.98 5.51 -2.16
C LEU A 66 -16.31 5.05 -1.55
N TYR A 67 -17.19 5.98 -1.20
CA TYR A 67 -18.53 5.65 -0.70
C TYR A 67 -19.33 4.85 -1.74
N TYR A 68 -19.30 5.28 -3.01
CA TYR A 68 -20.00 4.59 -4.10
C TYR A 68 -19.51 3.14 -4.28
N PHE A 69 -18.20 2.90 -4.29
CA PHE A 69 -17.64 1.56 -4.47
C PHE A 69 -17.86 0.63 -3.26
N ILE A 70 -17.73 1.13 -2.03
CA ILE A 70 -17.81 0.29 -0.82
C ILE A 70 -19.25 0.06 -0.36
N TRP A 71 -20.15 1.02 -0.57
CA TRP A 71 -21.48 1.00 0.05
C TRP A 71 -22.65 0.88 -0.92
N LEU A 72 -22.51 1.37 -2.16
CA LEU A 72 -23.63 1.43 -3.10
C LEU A 72 -23.52 0.41 -4.23
N LYS A 73 -22.34 0.23 -4.82
CA LYS A 73 -22.15 -0.60 -6.02
C LYS A 73 -22.31 -2.09 -5.68
N PRO A 74 -23.36 -2.79 -6.17
CA PRO A 74 -23.68 -4.15 -5.73
C PRO A 74 -22.54 -5.15 -5.95
N ARG A 75 -21.90 -5.13 -7.13
CA ARG A 75 -20.77 -6.03 -7.45
C ARG A 75 -19.61 -5.90 -6.47
N SER A 76 -19.29 -4.66 -6.07
CA SER A 76 -18.19 -4.40 -5.14
C SER A 76 -18.58 -4.81 -3.71
N VAL A 77 -19.81 -4.54 -3.30
CA VAL A 77 -20.32 -4.99 -1.99
C VAL A 77 -20.35 -6.51 -1.90
N ASP A 78 -20.86 -7.19 -2.93
CA ASP A 78 -20.90 -8.65 -2.98
C ASP A 78 -19.51 -9.27 -2.94
N PHE A 79 -18.54 -8.67 -3.62
CA PHE A 79 -17.14 -9.07 -3.52
C PHE A 79 -16.61 -8.94 -2.08
N LEU A 80 -16.78 -7.78 -1.44
CA LEU A 80 -16.30 -7.56 -0.06
C LEU A 80 -16.95 -8.51 0.95
N VAL A 81 -18.25 -8.79 0.78
CA VAL A 81 -18.98 -9.76 1.61
C VAL A 81 -18.46 -11.18 1.38
N ALA A 82 -18.24 -11.58 0.12
CA ALA A 82 -17.68 -12.87 -0.21
C ALA A 82 -16.26 -13.03 0.35
N THR A 83 -15.40 -12.02 0.19
CA THR A 83 -14.05 -12.01 0.77
C THR A 83 -14.10 -12.19 2.29
N GLU A 84 -15.00 -11.51 3.01
CA GLU A 84 -15.13 -11.73 4.46
C GLU A 84 -15.49 -13.17 4.79
N SER A 85 -16.43 -13.76 4.02
CA SER A 85 -16.87 -15.14 4.25
C SER A 85 -15.78 -16.17 3.93
N GLU A 86 -14.94 -15.90 2.93
CA GLU A 86 -13.79 -16.75 2.61
C GLU A 86 -12.67 -16.62 3.65
N MET A 87 -12.38 -15.39 4.10
CA MET A 87 -11.36 -15.14 5.11
C MET A 87 -11.70 -15.77 6.48
N LYS A 88 -12.99 -15.96 6.79
CA LYS A 88 -13.42 -16.71 8.00
C LYS A 88 -13.11 -18.20 7.95
N LYS A 89 -12.88 -18.76 6.76
CA LYS A 89 -12.50 -20.18 6.58
C LYS A 89 -10.99 -20.39 6.71
N VAL A 90 -10.20 -19.30 6.66
CA VAL A 90 -8.75 -19.36 6.73
C VAL A 90 -8.34 -19.62 8.18
N ASN A 91 -7.66 -20.76 8.39
CA ASN A 91 -6.98 -21.02 9.65
C ASN A 91 -5.71 -20.16 9.70
N TRP A 92 -5.60 -19.26 10.67
CA TRP A 92 -4.40 -18.47 10.87
C TRP A 92 -3.31 -19.32 11.51
N SER A 93 -2.11 -19.31 10.91
CA SER A 93 -0.97 -20.07 11.41
C SER A 93 -0.65 -19.76 12.86
N SER A 94 -0.29 -20.80 13.60
CA SER A 94 0.16 -20.65 14.99
C SER A 94 1.49 -19.89 15.06
N ARG A 95 1.78 -19.24 16.20
CA ARG A 95 3.06 -18.52 16.40
C ARG A 95 4.28 -19.42 16.10
N ARG A 96 4.18 -20.71 16.39
CA ARG A 96 5.25 -21.69 16.14
C ARG A 96 5.48 -21.91 14.64
N GLU A 97 4.42 -22.03 13.85
CA GLU A 97 4.51 -22.16 12.39
C GLU A 97 5.08 -20.91 11.73
N VAL A 98 4.66 -19.72 12.21
CA VAL A 98 5.18 -18.44 11.70
C VAL A 98 6.67 -18.34 11.96
N VAL A 99 7.12 -18.59 13.19
CA VAL A 99 8.55 -18.55 13.55
C VAL A 99 9.34 -19.60 12.76
N GLY A 100 8.80 -20.82 12.61
CA GLY A 100 9.42 -21.87 11.79
C GLY A 100 9.61 -21.42 10.35
N SER A 101 8.57 -20.86 9.73
CA SER A 101 8.62 -20.35 8.35
C SER A 101 9.60 -19.19 8.21
N THR A 102 9.63 -18.25 9.15
CA THR A 102 10.57 -17.12 9.13
C THR A 102 12.02 -17.58 9.24
N ILE A 103 12.34 -18.52 10.13
CA ILE A 103 13.72 -19.02 10.29
C ILE A 103 14.21 -19.68 9.01
N VAL A 104 13.37 -20.47 8.33
CA VAL A 104 13.74 -21.11 7.06
C VAL A 104 14.05 -20.08 5.98
N VAL A 105 13.23 -19.03 5.85
CA VAL A 105 13.44 -17.96 4.86
C VAL A 105 14.73 -17.18 5.16
N VAL A 106 14.98 -16.87 6.44
CA VAL A 106 16.21 -16.16 6.86
C VAL A 106 17.43 -17.02 6.58
N ALA A 107 17.40 -18.32 6.90
CA ALA A 107 18.50 -19.24 6.64
C ALA A 107 18.79 -19.39 5.14
N LEU A 108 17.74 -19.53 4.30
CA LEU A 108 17.90 -19.61 2.85
C LEU A 108 18.48 -18.31 2.27
N SER A 109 17.95 -17.16 2.70
CA SER A 109 18.43 -15.84 2.27
C SER A 109 19.88 -15.62 2.66
N ALA A 110 20.26 -15.99 3.89
CA ALA A 110 21.63 -15.93 4.36
C ALA A 110 22.56 -16.88 3.59
N GLY A 111 22.08 -18.07 3.23
CA GLY A 111 22.81 -19.01 2.38
C GLY A 111 23.07 -18.44 0.98
N ILE A 112 22.07 -17.84 0.34
CA ILE A 112 22.22 -17.17 -0.96
C ILE A 112 23.19 -16.00 -0.85
N ALA A 113 23.06 -15.15 0.18
CA ALA A 113 23.96 -14.03 0.40
C ALA A 113 25.42 -14.49 0.62
N GLY A 114 25.63 -15.58 1.37
CA GLY A 114 26.94 -16.19 1.54
C GLY A 114 27.51 -16.74 0.24
N PHE A 115 26.70 -17.41 -0.57
CA PHE A 115 27.09 -17.90 -1.89
C PHE A 115 27.50 -16.76 -2.82
N CYS A 116 26.69 -15.71 -2.92
CA CYS A 116 27.02 -14.51 -3.69
C CYS A 116 28.35 -13.92 -3.22
N LYS A 117 28.53 -13.76 -1.90
CA LYS A 117 29.78 -13.23 -1.33
C LYS A 117 31.00 -14.08 -1.70
N VAL A 118 30.89 -15.40 -1.69
CA VAL A 118 32.00 -16.29 -2.09
C VAL A 118 32.37 -16.06 -3.54
N TRP A 119 31.39 -16.03 -4.45
CA TRP A 119 31.65 -15.82 -5.87
C TRP A 119 32.15 -14.41 -6.18
N ASP A 120 31.62 -13.40 -5.51
CA ASP A 120 32.12 -12.03 -5.62
C ASP A 120 33.61 -11.97 -5.23
N LEU A 121 34.02 -12.64 -4.14
CA LEU A 121 35.42 -12.71 -3.73
C LEU A 121 36.29 -13.49 -4.74
N VAL A 122 35.79 -14.60 -5.29
CA VAL A 122 36.49 -15.35 -6.34
C VAL A 122 36.71 -14.47 -7.57
N PHE A 123 35.68 -13.74 -8.02
CA PHE A 123 35.80 -12.85 -9.16
C PHE A 123 36.75 -11.68 -8.87
N VAL A 124 36.64 -11.03 -7.71
CA VAL A 124 37.54 -9.93 -7.35
C VAL A 124 38.99 -10.39 -7.31
N THR A 125 39.28 -11.53 -6.67
CA THR A 125 40.64 -12.06 -6.58
C THR A 125 41.19 -12.49 -7.94
N PHE A 126 40.39 -13.19 -8.75
CA PHE A 126 40.76 -13.63 -10.09
C PHE A 126 41.03 -12.43 -11.03
N PHE A 127 40.11 -11.46 -11.08
CA PHE A 127 40.23 -10.28 -11.95
C PHE A 127 41.33 -9.31 -11.51
N SER A 128 41.61 -9.24 -10.20
CA SER A 128 42.77 -8.50 -9.68
C SER A 128 44.09 -9.19 -10.04
N ALA A 129 44.15 -10.53 -10.02
CA ALA A 129 45.34 -11.28 -10.39
C ALA A 129 45.76 -11.06 -11.85
N ILE A 130 44.78 -10.93 -12.77
CA ILE A 130 45.03 -10.62 -14.19
C ILE A 130 45.17 -9.11 -14.47
N LYS A 131 45.23 -8.26 -13.44
CA LYS A 131 45.36 -6.79 -13.52
C LYS A 131 44.28 -6.08 -14.34
N VAL A 132 43.07 -6.66 -14.39
CA VAL A 132 41.90 -5.99 -14.97
C VAL A 132 41.24 -5.06 -13.95
N LEU A 133 41.31 -5.40 -12.66
CA LEU A 133 40.80 -4.59 -11.55
C LEU A 133 41.94 -4.17 -10.62
N ASP A 134 41.88 -2.93 -10.13
CA ASP A 134 42.75 -2.47 -9.04
C ASP A 134 42.31 -3.13 -7.73
N THR A 135 43.26 -3.74 -7.02
CA THR A 135 42.97 -4.34 -5.70
C THR A 135 42.50 -3.24 -4.75
N PRO A 136 41.29 -3.34 -4.17
CA PRO A 136 40.87 -2.40 -3.14
C PRO A 136 41.80 -2.60 -1.93
N THR A 137 42.56 -1.55 -1.58
CA THR A 137 43.34 -1.46 -0.34
C THR A 137 42.42 -1.42 0.87
#